data_AF-A0A3B1D0D2-F1
#
_entry.id   AF-A0A3B1D0D2-F1
#
_cell.length_a   1.000
_cell.length_b   1.000
_cell.length_c   1.000
_cell.angle_alpha   90.00
_cell.angle_beta   90.00
_cell.angle_gamma   90.00
#
_symmetry.space_group_name_H-M   'P 1'
#
loop_
_entity.id
_entity.type
_entity.pdbx_description
1 polymer ?
#
loop_
_entity_poly.entity_id
_entity_poly.type
_entity_poly.pdbx_seq_one_letter_code
_entity_poly.pdbx_strand_id
1 'polypeptide(L)'
;MREQVILERNDLNGLFTVLKDQGYTVIGPTIRDGAILYDELTAASDLPEGWTDEQDGGVYRLKKRSDKALFGYVVGPYSWKRFLDPPEKR
;
A
#
# COMPACT_ATOMS: atom_id res chain seq x y z
N MET A 1 -15.99 -24.58 -5.04
CA MET A 1 -14.77 -24.26 -4.28
C MET A 1 -14.08 -23.12 -5.00
N ARG A 2 -13.65 -22.06 -4.30
CA ARG A 2 -12.76 -21.06 -4.90
C ARG A 2 -11.36 -21.69 -4.95
N GLU A 3 -10.75 -21.74 -6.12
CA GLU A 3 -9.34 -22.10 -6.22
C GLU A 3 -8.51 -21.05 -5.46
N GLN A 4 -7.60 -21.52 -4.61
CA GLN A 4 -6.61 -20.68 -3.96
C GLN A 4 -5.36 -20.68 -4.81
N VAL A 5 -4.90 -19.50 -5.18
CA VAL A 5 -3.62 -19.31 -5.86
C VAL A 5 -2.65 -18.62 -4.90
N ILE A 6 -1.39 -19.01 -4.95
CA ILE A 6 -0.30 -18.35 -4.21
C ILE A 6 0.40 -17.44 -5.22
N LEU A 7 0.56 -16.17 -4.85
CA LEU A 7 1.32 -15.19 -5.62
C LEU A 7 2.68 -15.00 -4.95
N GLU A 8 3.76 -15.30 -5.68
CA GLU A 8 5.10 -15.05 -5.18
C GLU A 8 5.39 -13.55 -5.16
N ARG A 9 6.23 -13.13 -4.21
CA ARG A 9 6.60 -11.72 -4.06
C ARG A 9 7.13 -11.10 -5.35
N ASN A 10 7.94 -11.83 -6.09
CA ASN A 10 8.57 -11.33 -7.32
C ASN A 10 7.55 -11.12 -8.44
N ASP A 11 6.38 -11.75 -8.35
CA ASP A 11 5.33 -11.70 -9.36
C ASP A 11 4.34 -10.54 -9.13
N LEU A 12 4.45 -9.79 -8.02
CA LEU A 12 3.59 -8.64 -7.72
C LEU A 12 3.65 -7.57 -8.82
N ASN A 13 4.83 -7.33 -9.40
CA ASN A 13 4.96 -6.39 -10.52
C ASN A 13 4.14 -6.86 -11.73
N GLY A 14 4.19 -8.15 -12.05
CA GLY A 14 3.41 -8.72 -13.14
C GLY A 14 1.91 -8.55 -12.91
N LEU A 15 1.44 -8.79 -11.67
CA LEU A 15 0.06 -8.53 -11.31
C LEU A 15 -0.33 -7.05 -11.50
N PHE A 16 0.51 -6.12 -11.04
CA PHE A 16 0.21 -4.69 -11.16
C PHE A 16 0.16 -4.24 -12.62
N THR A 17 1.07 -4.74 -13.46
CA THR A 17 1.04 -4.50 -14.90
C THR A 17 -0.28 -4.97 -15.51
N VAL A 18 -0.70 -6.21 -15.25
CA VAL A 18 -1.96 -6.74 -15.79
C VAL A 18 -3.18 -5.93 -15.34
N LEU A 19 -3.23 -5.53 -14.07
CA LEU A 19 -4.34 -4.70 -13.55
C LEU A 19 -4.40 -3.33 -14.26
N LYS A 20 -3.24 -2.69 -14.46
CA LYS A 20 -3.17 -1.41 -15.17
C LYS A 20 -3.52 -1.52 -16.65
N ASP A 21 -3.06 -2.58 -17.31
CA ASP A 21 -3.39 -2.85 -18.71
C ASP A 21 -4.90 -3.09 -18.89
N GLN A 22 -5.58 -3.58 -17.86
CA GLN A 22 -7.03 -3.69 -17.81
C GLN A 22 -7.75 -2.38 -17.44
N GLY A 23 -7.01 -1.28 -17.23
CA GLY A 23 -7.56 0.04 -16.91
C GLY A 23 -7.84 0.28 -15.42
N TYR A 24 -7.37 -0.61 -14.53
CA TYR A 24 -7.49 -0.40 -13.09
C TYR A 24 -6.33 0.43 -12.54
N THR A 25 -6.65 1.34 -11.62
CA THR A 25 -5.65 2.00 -10.78
C THR A 25 -5.31 1.10 -9.60
N VAL A 26 -4.05 0.72 -9.45
CA VAL A 26 -3.59 -0.06 -8.30
C VAL A 26 -3.34 0.89 -7.13
N ILE A 27 -4.19 0.81 -6.11
CA ILE A 27 -4.05 1.58 -4.88
C ILE A 27 -3.53 0.67 -3.77
N GLY A 28 -2.52 1.13 -3.04
CA GLY A 28 -1.97 0.37 -1.94
C GLY A 28 -1.07 1.22 -1.04
N PRO A 29 -0.51 0.61 0.01
CA PRO A 29 0.34 1.32 0.95
C PRO A 29 1.64 1.75 0.30
N THR A 30 2.06 2.97 0.58
CA THR A 30 3.35 3.52 0.18
C THR A 30 3.83 4.52 1.23
N ILE A 31 5.13 4.83 1.19
CA ILE A 31 5.73 5.83 2.08
C ILE A 31 5.71 7.18 1.39
N ARG A 32 4.99 8.13 1.97
CA ARG A 32 4.93 9.53 1.52
C ARG A 32 4.99 10.46 2.73
N ASP A 33 5.74 11.54 2.61
CA ASP A 33 5.84 12.58 3.65
C ASP A 33 6.16 12.05 5.05
N GLY A 34 6.93 10.95 5.13
CA GLY A 34 7.27 10.32 6.40
C GLY A 34 6.14 9.53 7.07
N ALA A 35 5.11 9.12 6.31
CA ALA A 35 4.05 8.25 6.75
C ALA A 35 3.74 7.14 5.75
N ILE A 36 3.16 6.03 6.24
CA ILE A 36 2.60 4.98 5.39
C ILE A 36 1.16 5.39 5.13
N LEU A 37 0.85 5.64 3.85
CA LEU A 37 -0.48 6.02 3.40
C LEU A 37 -0.87 5.21 2.17
N TYR A 38 -2.14 5.25 1.80
CA TYR A 38 -2.60 4.64 0.56
C TYR A 38 -2.51 5.64 -0.59
N ASP A 39 -1.83 5.23 -1.67
CA ASP A 39 -1.70 6.00 -2.90
C ASP A 39 -1.63 5.05 -4.10
N GLU A 40 -1.56 5.62 -5.30
CA GLU A 40 -1.30 4.87 -6.52
C GLU A 40 0.07 4.20 -6.47
N LEU A 41 0.09 2.88 -6.73
CA LEU A 41 1.30 2.08 -6.85
C LEU A 41 1.65 1.92 -8.33
N THR A 42 2.86 2.33 -8.67
CA THR A 42 3.44 2.13 -9.99
C THR A 42 4.18 0.79 -10.11
N ALA A 43 4.76 0.31 -9.03
CA ALA A 43 5.47 -0.96 -8.95
C ALA A 43 5.41 -1.56 -7.54
N ALA A 44 5.76 -2.84 -7.40
CA ALA A 44 5.88 -3.52 -6.12
C ALA A 44 6.96 -2.90 -5.21
N SER A 45 7.93 -2.18 -5.79
CA SER A 45 8.93 -1.41 -5.04
C SER A 45 8.37 -0.17 -4.33
N ASP A 46 7.15 0.27 -4.69
CA ASP A 46 6.50 1.40 -4.04
C ASP A 46 5.89 1.00 -2.68
N LEU A 47 5.77 -0.30 -2.42
CA LEU A 47 5.32 -0.85 -1.15
C LEU A 47 6.34 -0.54 -0.04
N PRO A 48 5.88 -0.39 1.22
CA PRO A 48 6.72 -0.04 2.36
C PRO A 48 7.56 -1.24 2.85
N GLU A 49 8.46 -1.74 2.00
CA GLU A 49 9.30 -2.90 2.30
C GLU A 49 10.11 -2.69 3.57
N GLY A 50 9.88 -3.54 4.56
CA GLY A 50 10.64 -3.49 5.81
C GLY A 50 10.37 -2.23 6.62
N TRP A 51 9.22 -1.60 6.44
CA TRP A 51 8.79 -0.45 7.23
C TRP A 51 7.53 -0.77 8.03
N THR A 52 7.44 -0.17 9.21
CA THR A 52 6.25 -0.12 10.05
C THR A 52 6.08 1.31 10.55
N ASP A 53 4.90 1.62 11.03
CA ASP A 53 4.61 2.79 11.82
C ASP A 53 4.67 2.46 13.32
N GLU A 54 5.07 3.45 14.12
CA GLU A 54 4.86 3.51 15.56
C GLU A 54 3.96 4.71 15.86
N GLN A 55 2.86 4.44 16.56
CA GLN A 55 1.88 5.44 16.98
C GLN A 55 1.86 5.49 18.51
N ASP A 56 2.06 6.68 19.07
CA ASP A 56 1.85 6.99 20.49
C ASP A 56 1.06 8.31 20.58
N GLY A 57 0.51 8.69 21.72
CA GLY A 57 -0.44 9.81 21.88
C GLY A 57 -0.02 11.14 21.20
N GLY A 58 -0.43 11.32 19.94
CA GLY A 58 -0.11 12.48 19.09
C GLY A 58 1.19 12.38 18.29
N VAL A 59 1.88 11.24 18.31
CA VAL A 59 3.16 10.99 17.63
C VAL A 59 2.99 9.88 16.61
N TYR A 60 3.42 10.16 15.38
CA TYR A 60 3.58 9.18 14.33
C TYR A 60 5.05 9.13 13.92
N ARG A 61 5.64 7.93 13.84
CA ARG A 61 7.00 7.75 13.35
C ARG A 61 7.14 6.49 12.53
N LEU A 62 7.88 6.58 11.42
CA LEU A 62 8.30 5.40 10.67
C LEU A 62 9.46 4.70 11.37
N LYS A 63 9.38 3.37 11.39
CA LYS A 63 10.44 2.51 11.92
C LYS A 63 10.81 1.46 10.88
N LYS A 64 12.11 1.30 10.68
CA LYS A 64 12.66 0.18 9.90
C LYS A 64 12.53 -1.11 10.69
N ARG A 65 12.12 -2.15 10.01
CA ARG A 65 12.05 -3.54 10.48
C ARG A 65 13.35 -4.27 10.09
N SER A 66 13.62 -5.37 10.78
CA SER A 66 14.72 -6.27 10.43
C SER A 66 14.36 -7.27 9.33
N ASP A 67 13.07 -7.36 8.98
CA ASP A 67 12.57 -8.17 7.87
C ASP A 67 12.29 -7.32 6.63
N LYS A 68 11.93 -7.99 5.54
CA LYS A 68 11.53 -7.36 4.28
C LYS A 68 10.02 -7.44 4.06
N ALA A 69 9.21 -7.38 5.12
CA ALA A 69 7.77 -7.49 4.99
C ALA A 69 7.22 -6.32 4.16
N LEU A 70 6.40 -6.60 3.13
CA LEU A 70 5.75 -5.57 2.31
C LEU A 70 4.50 -4.98 2.96
N PHE A 71 3.90 -5.72 3.90
CA PHE A 71 2.65 -5.38 4.58
C PHE A 71 2.81 -5.39 6.11
N GLY A 72 4.03 -5.11 6.60
CA GLY A 72 4.40 -5.19 8.02
C GLY A 72 4.06 -3.97 8.86
N TYR A 73 2.95 -3.28 8.57
CA TYR A 73 2.54 -2.01 9.18
C TYR A 73 1.07 -2.08 9.66
N VAL A 74 0.63 -1.14 10.50
CA VAL A 74 -0.77 -1.03 10.95
C VAL A 74 -1.52 -0.09 10.02
N VAL A 75 -2.82 -0.32 9.78
CA VAL A 75 -3.66 0.55 8.93
C VAL A 75 -3.48 2.01 9.36
N GLY A 76 -2.85 2.81 8.48
CA GLY A 76 -2.51 4.19 8.75
C GLY A 76 -3.73 5.08 8.98
N PRO A 77 -3.54 6.31 9.50
CA PRO A 77 -4.64 7.21 9.88
C PRO A 77 -5.48 7.72 8.69
N TYR A 78 -5.02 7.50 7.46
CA TYR A 78 -5.71 7.92 6.25
C TYR A 78 -6.72 6.88 5.77
N SER A 79 -7.99 7.29 5.73
CA SER A 79 -9.09 6.47 5.22
C SER A 79 -9.05 6.31 3.70
N TRP A 80 -9.54 5.15 3.22
CA TRP A 80 -9.76 4.85 1.80
C TRP A 80 -10.77 5.77 1.12
N LYS A 81 -11.48 6.59 1.91
CA LYS A 81 -12.53 7.51 1.45
C LYS A 81 -12.08 8.42 0.32
N ARG A 82 -10.80 8.82 0.27
CA ARG A 82 -10.25 9.63 -0.83
C ARG A 82 -10.39 8.98 -2.21
N PHE A 83 -10.35 7.65 -2.29
CA PHE A 83 -10.42 6.90 -3.55
C PHE A 83 -11.83 6.36 -3.86
N LEU A 84 -12.63 6.13 -2.82
CA LEU A 84 -13.97 5.54 -2.94
C LEU A 84 -15.11 6.57 -2.91
N ASP A 85 -14.83 7.80 -2.46
CA ASP A 85 -15.76 8.92 -2.36
C ASP A 85 -15.02 10.20 -2.79
N PRO A 86 -14.63 10.32 -4.07
CA PRO A 86 -13.93 11.50 -4.55
C PRO A 86 -14.83 12.72 -4.33
N PRO A 87 -14.33 13.82 -3.75
CA PRO A 87 -15.14 15.00 -3.55
C PRO A 87 -15.66 15.48 -4.91
N GLU A 88 -16.97 15.48 -5.10
CA GLU A 88 -17.59 16.13 -6.25
C GLU A 88 -17.20 17.60 -6.21
N LYS A 89 -16.28 18.00 -7.09
CA LYS A 89 -16.06 19.42 -7.39
C LYS A 89 -17.34 19.91 -8.08
N ARG A 90 -18.13 20.73 -7.38
CA ARG A 90 -19.12 21.62 -7.99
C ARG A 90 -18.46 22.91 -8.46
#